data_AF-A0A3D1HLS7-F1
#
_entry.id   AF-A0A3D1HLS7-F1
#
_cell.length_a   1.000
_cell.length_b   1.000
_cell.length_c   1.000
_cell.angle_alpha   90.00
_cell.angle_beta   90.00
_cell.angle_gamma   90.00
#
_symmetry.space_group_name_H-M   'P 1'
#
loop_
_entity.id
_entity.type
_entity.pdbx_description
1 polymer ?
#
loop_
_entity_poly.entity_id
_entity_poly.type
_entity_poly.pdbx_seq_one_letter_code
_entity_poly.pdbx_strand_id
1 'polypeptide(L)'
;MESELIPQDGDTIICLKVGKIDREDLYEMTRKYWKMSLQRASKANHVLAVVDGIVKEDYIPQDWKYTENPKYEGRVEFVGSECSNSPYVGKSVASFYGKSQNPVKYINM
;
A
#
# COMPACT_ATOMS: atom_id res chain seq x y z
N MET A 1 -22.86 1.92 -3.52
CA MET A 1 -22.15 2.97 -2.77
C MET A 1 -21.07 2.26 -1.98
N GLU A 2 -19.82 2.42 -2.38
CA GLU A 2 -18.69 1.90 -1.61
C GLU A 2 -18.55 2.76 -0.35
N SER A 3 -18.40 2.12 0.80
CA SER A 3 -18.18 2.84 2.06
C SER A 3 -16.74 3.36 2.10
N GLU A 4 -16.54 4.55 2.66
CA GLU A 4 -15.21 5.11 2.89
C GLU A 4 -14.39 4.26 3.88
N LEU A 5 -13.07 4.27 3.69
CA LEU A 5 -12.12 3.68 4.63
C LEU A 5 -12.08 4.54 5.89
N ILE A 6 -12.24 3.89 7.04
CA ILE A 6 -12.11 4.49 8.36
C ILE A 6 -10.97 3.75 9.07
N PRO A 7 -9.82 4.41 9.34
CA PRO A 7 -8.73 3.81 10.08
C PRO A 7 -9.17 3.49 11.52
N GLN A 8 -8.72 2.36 12.05
CA GLN A 8 -8.90 1.92 13.43
C GLN A 8 -7.79 2.44 14.33
N ASP A 9 -8.01 2.39 15.65
CA ASP A 9 -7.02 2.80 16.63
C ASP A 9 -5.75 1.93 16.53
N GLY A 10 -4.60 2.57 16.43
CA GLY A 10 -3.30 1.90 16.28
C GLY A 10 -2.89 1.59 14.84
N ASP A 11 -3.73 1.89 13.86
CA ASP A 11 -3.39 1.76 12.45
C ASP A 11 -2.25 2.67 12.02
N THR A 12 -1.35 2.12 11.20
CA THR A 12 -0.35 2.82 10.41
C THR A 12 -0.42 2.27 8.98
N ILE A 13 -1.14 2.97 8.10
CA ILE A 13 -1.53 2.43 6.79
C ILE A 13 -0.73 3.09 5.66
N ILE A 14 -0.23 2.27 4.74
CA ILE A 14 0.27 2.73 3.44
C ILE A 14 -0.71 2.30 2.35
N CYS A 15 -1.32 3.27 1.67
CA CYS A 15 -2.10 3.01 0.46
C CYS A 15 -1.21 3.14 -0.78
N LEU A 16 -1.21 2.10 -1.61
CA LEU A 16 -0.40 2.00 -2.81
C LEU A 16 -1.31 1.86 -4.03
N LYS A 17 -1.34 2.91 -4.86
CA LYS A 17 -2.07 2.88 -6.13
C LYS A 17 -1.33 1.97 -7.12
N VAL A 18 -1.97 0.88 -7.50
CA VAL A 18 -1.43 -0.15 -8.42
C VAL A 18 -2.27 -0.25 -9.70
N GLY A 19 -1.86 -1.10 -10.64
CA GLY A 19 -2.55 -1.30 -11.92
C GLY A 19 -2.02 -0.51 -13.12
N LYS A 20 -1.09 0.45 -12.90
CA LYS A 20 -0.40 1.13 -14.02
C LYS A 20 0.71 0.29 -14.63
N ILE A 21 1.37 -0.53 -13.81
CA ILE A 21 2.43 -1.45 -14.22
C ILE A 21 1.94 -2.83 -13.86
N ASP A 22 1.75 -3.67 -14.86
CA ASP A 22 1.29 -5.04 -14.69
C ASP A 22 2.44 -5.93 -14.22
N ARG A 23 2.10 -6.89 -13.35
CA ARG A 23 2.99 -7.93 -12.81
C ARG A 23 2.19 -9.20 -12.61
N GLU A 24 2.86 -10.24 -12.12
CA GLU A 24 2.31 -11.59 -11.96
C GLU A 24 0.96 -11.60 -11.23
N ASP A 25 0.85 -10.82 -10.14
CA ASP A 25 -0.36 -10.70 -9.34
C ASP A 25 -0.44 -9.35 -8.60
N LEU A 26 -1.54 -9.15 -7.86
CA LEU A 26 -1.79 -7.93 -7.10
C LEU A 26 -0.76 -7.74 -5.97
N TYR A 27 -0.25 -8.82 -5.39
CA TYR A 27 0.77 -8.75 -4.36
C TYR A 27 2.11 -8.26 -4.92
N GLU A 28 2.59 -8.80 -6.04
CA GLU A 28 3.80 -8.36 -6.74
C GLU A 28 3.65 -6.93 -7.27
N MET A 29 2.46 -6.53 -7.75
CA MET A 29 2.15 -5.13 -8.06
C MET A 29 2.28 -4.22 -6.82
N THR A 30 1.86 -4.69 -5.66
CA THR A 30 1.78 -3.89 -4.43
C THR A 30 3.09 -3.87 -3.66
N ARG A 31 3.88 -4.93 -3.66
CA ARG A 31 5.10 -5.01 -2.84
C ARG A 31 6.32 -4.32 -3.42
N LYS A 32 6.33 -4.04 -4.72
CA LYS A 32 7.50 -3.51 -5.48
C LYS A 32 7.07 -2.41 -6.44
N TYR A 33 7.90 -1.46 -6.89
CA TYR A 33 9.19 -0.98 -6.41
C TYR A 33 8.96 0.50 -6.09
N TRP A 34 8.82 0.85 -4.83
CA TRP A 34 8.26 2.14 -4.44
C TRP A 34 9.35 3.18 -4.20
N LYS A 35 9.14 4.40 -4.69
CA LYS A 35 10.00 5.54 -4.31
C LYS A 35 9.46 6.13 -3.03
N MET A 36 10.00 5.68 -1.90
CA MET A 36 9.59 6.15 -0.59
C MET A 36 10.66 5.94 0.47
N SER A 37 10.46 6.55 1.64
CA SER A 37 11.34 6.38 2.80
C SER A 37 11.14 4.99 3.41
N LEU A 38 12.21 4.20 3.46
CA LEU A 38 12.24 2.92 4.16
C LEU A 38 11.87 3.08 5.64
N GLN A 39 12.39 4.12 6.31
CA GLN A 39 12.13 4.40 7.71
C GLN A 39 10.65 4.72 8.01
N ARG A 40 9.94 5.37 7.08
CA ARG A 40 8.49 5.58 7.21
C ARG A 40 7.75 4.29 6.88
N ALA A 41 8.17 3.58 5.83
CA ALA A 41 7.54 2.36 5.39
C ALA A 41 7.53 1.27 6.47
N SER A 42 8.65 1.11 7.19
CA SER A 42 8.83 0.13 8.25
C SER A 42 7.94 0.33 9.48
N LYS A 43 7.19 1.44 9.56
CA LYS A 43 6.23 1.69 10.64
C LYS A 43 4.82 1.19 10.31
N ALA A 44 4.56 0.84 9.05
CA ALA A 44 3.24 0.43 8.62
C ALA A 44 2.88 -0.96 9.14
N ASN A 45 1.66 -1.12 9.64
CA ASN A 45 1.07 -2.41 9.98
C ASN A 45 0.05 -2.88 8.92
N HIS A 46 -0.33 -2.01 8.00
CA HIS A 46 -1.18 -2.32 6.86
C HIS A 46 -0.64 -1.72 5.57
N VAL A 47 -0.66 -2.50 4.49
CA VAL A 47 -0.35 -2.05 3.14
C VAL A 47 -1.52 -2.38 2.22
N LEU A 48 -2.19 -1.34 1.71
CA LEU A 48 -3.40 -1.48 0.92
C LEU A 48 -3.09 -1.37 -0.58
N ALA A 49 -3.45 -2.40 -1.32
CA ALA A 49 -3.48 -2.37 -2.77
C ALA A 49 -4.71 -1.58 -3.24
N VAL A 50 -4.50 -0.41 -3.85
CA VAL A 50 -5.59 0.47 -4.29
C VAL A 50 -5.67 0.47 -5.81
N VAL A 51 -6.83 0.10 -6.34
CA VAL A 51 -7.17 0.17 -7.78
C VAL A 51 -8.39 1.07 -7.94
N ASP A 52 -8.28 2.08 -8.79
CA ASP A 52 -9.34 3.06 -9.07
C ASP A 52 -9.95 3.71 -7.82
N GLY A 53 -9.10 3.94 -6.80
CA GLY A 53 -9.51 4.55 -5.54
C GLY A 53 -10.16 3.60 -4.54
N ILE A 54 -10.23 2.31 -4.85
CA ILE A 54 -10.82 1.25 -4.01
C ILE A 54 -9.75 0.28 -3.56
N VAL A 55 -9.78 -0.06 -2.27
CA VAL A 55 -8.90 -1.10 -1.70
C VAL A 55 -9.32 -2.46 -2.23
N LYS A 56 -8.40 -3.16 -2.88
CA LYS A 56 -8.61 -4.51 -3.42
C LYS A 56 -8.08 -5.59 -2.49
N GLU A 57 -6.90 -5.36 -1.93
CA GLU A 57 -6.25 -6.26 -0.96
C GLU A 57 -5.57 -5.45 0.13
N ASP A 58 -5.38 -6.08 1.28
CA ASP A 58 -4.70 -5.54 2.45
C ASP A 58 -3.64 -6.56 2.87
N TYR A 59 -2.41 -6.11 3.04
CA TYR A 59 -1.29 -6.94 3.45
C TYR A 59 -0.75 -6.48 4.79
N ILE A 60 -0.41 -7.46 5.63
CA ILE A 60 0.35 -7.25 6.85
C ILE A 60 1.84 -7.35 6.49
N PRO A 61 2.59 -6.24 6.45
CA PRO A 61 4.01 -6.28 6.15
C PRO A 61 4.78 -6.90 7.31
N GLN A 62 5.70 -7.80 6.99
CA GLN A 62 6.57 -8.49 7.94
C GLN A 62 7.98 -7.92 7.91
N ASP A 63 8.46 -7.50 6.73
CA ASP A 63 9.76 -6.88 6.56
C ASP A 63 9.75 -5.87 5.40
N TRP A 64 10.61 -4.86 5.50
CA TRP A 64 10.81 -3.83 4.50
C TRP A 64 12.29 -3.70 4.17
N LYS A 65 12.61 -3.64 2.88
CA LYS A 65 13.99 -3.48 2.43
C LYS A 65 14.11 -2.62 1.18
N TYR A 66 15.32 -2.17 0.91
CA TYR A 66 15.65 -1.71 -0.43
C TYR A 66 15.65 -2.89 -1.38
N THR A 67 15.20 -2.66 -2.60
CA THR A 67 15.23 -3.69 -3.63
C THR A 67 16.67 -4.03 -4.03
N GLU A 68 16.91 -5.30 -4.26
CA GLU A 68 18.19 -5.81 -4.79
C GLU A 68 18.24 -5.74 -6.32
N ASN A 69 17.12 -5.37 -6.98
CA ASN A 69 17.09 -5.24 -8.42
C ASN A 69 17.84 -3.98 -8.86
N PRO A 70 18.97 -4.10 -9.60
CA PRO A 70 19.80 -2.95 -9.97
C PRO A 70 19.07 -1.95 -10.88
N LYS A 71 18.00 -2.37 -11.59
CA LYS A 71 17.17 -1.48 -12.41
C LYS A 71 16.36 -0.48 -11.56
N TYR A 72 16.12 -0.80 -10.30
CA TYR A 72 15.26 -0.05 -9.39
C TYR A 72 16.00 0.40 -8.14
N GLU A 73 17.30 0.70 -8.25
CA GLU A 73 18.14 1.14 -7.13
C GLU A 73 17.48 2.26 -6.29
N GLY A 74 17.59 2.12 -4.98
CA GLY A 74 16.99 3.05 -4.00
C GLY A 74 15.47 2.95 -3.85
N ARG A 75 14.79 2.03 -4.56
CA ARG A 75 13.37 1.73 -4.34
C ARG A 75 13.20 0.75 -3.18
N VAL A 76 12.05 0.86 -2.54
CA VAL A 76 11.67 0.07 -1.37
C VAL A 76 10.64 -0.99 -1.77
N GLU A 77 10.76 -2.16 -1.16
CA GLU A 77 9.83 -3.27 -1.27
C GLU A 77 9.56 -3.91 0.10
N PHE A 78 8.45 -4.64 0.21
CA PHE A 78 8.14 -5.41 1.41
C PHE A 78 7.96 -6.91 1.13
N VAL A 79 8.01 -7.68 2.21
CA VAL A 79 7.49 -9.04 2.30
C VAL A 79 6.38 -9.02 3.33
N GLY A 80 5.25 -9.64 3.02
CA GLY A 80 4.11 -9.71 3.91
C GLY A 80 3.13 -10.80 3.48
N SER A 81 2.02 -10.87 4.19
CA SER A 81 0.94 -11.81 3.91
C SER A 81 -0.39 -11.07 3.81
N GLU A 82 -1.30 -11.58 2.99
CA GLU A 82 -2.66 -11.05 2.87
C GLU A 82 -3.40 -11.12 4.22
N CYS A 83 -4.15 -10.06 4.54
CA CYS A 83 -5.03 -9.99 5.70
C CYS A 83 -6.41 -10.55 5.33
N SER A 84 -6.66 -11.83 5.63
CA SER A 84 -7.90 -12.52 5.24
C SER A 84 -9.19 -11.89 5.78
N ASN A 85 -9.10 -11.16 6.90
CA ASN A 85 -10.25 -10.52 7.55
C ASN A 85 -10.10 -8.99 7.57
N SER A 86 -9.60 -8.42 6.48
CA SER A 86 -9.37 -6.99 6.40
C SER A 86 -10.68 -6.19 6.49
N PRO A 87 -10.77 -5.18 7.37
CA PRO A 87 -11.89 -4.25 7.41
C PRO A 87 -11.85 -3.22 6.26
N TYR A 88 -10.74 -3.17 5.50
CA TYR A 88 -10.45 -2.14 4.51
C TYR A 88 -10.76 -2.58 3.08
N VAL A 89 -10.82 -3.88 2.79
CA VAL A 89 -11.12 -4.38 1.44
C VAL A 89 -12.50 -3.91 0.98
N GLY A 90 -12.58 -3.42 -0.26
CA GLY A 90 -13.78 -2.83 -0.86
C GLY A 90 -14.10 -1.40 -0.39
N LYS A 91 -13.26 -0.79 0.46
CA LYS A 91 -13.45 0.59 0.92
C LYS A 91 -12.84 1.61 -0.05
N SER A 92 -13.47 2.77 -0.13
CA SER A 92 -12.95 3.93 -0.86
C SER A 92 -11.87 4.64 -0.06
N VAL A 93 -10.78 5.04 -0.73
CA VAL A 93 -9.74 5.90 -0.17
C VAL A 93 -9.79 7.33 -0.71
N ALA A 94 -10.84 7.68 -1.47
CA ALA A 94 -10.92 8.95 -2.20
C ALA A 94 -10.72 10.18 -1.30
N SER A 95 -11.31 10.14 -0.09
CA SER A 95 -11.19 11.21 0.92
C SER A 95 -9.75 11.54 1.32
N PHE A 96 -8.80 10.61 1.20
CA PHE A 96 -7.40 10.82 1.58
C PHE A 96 -6.55 11.50 0.49
N TYR A 97 -6.95 11.45 -0.79
CA TYR A 97 -6.06 11.86 -1.87
C TYR A 97 -6.24 13.32 -2.31
N GLY A 98 -7.38 13.95 -2.07
CA GLY A 98 -7.63 15.33 -2.52
C GLY A 98 -7.26 15.51 -4.00
N LYS A 99 -6.38 16.49 -4.31
CA LYS A 99 -5.83 16.70 -5.67
C LYS A 99 -4.52 15.96 -5.95
N SER A 100 -4.01 15.16 -5.02
CA SER A 100 -2.71 14.51 -5.11
C SER A 100 -2.72 13.33 -6.09
N GLN A 101 -1.74 13.34 -6.99
CA GLN A 101 -1.46 12.25 -7.93
C GLN A 101 -0.40 11.26 -7.40
N ASN A 102 0.10 11.45 -6.16
CA ASN A 102 1.10 10.55 -5.60
C ASN A 102 0.49 9.14 -5.42
N PRO A 103 1.10 8.08 -5.99
CA PRO A 103 0.59 6.72 -5.82
C PRO A 103 0.81 6.17 -4.40
N VAL A 104 1.70 6.77 -3.60
CA VAL A 104 1.93 6.41 -2.19
C VAL A 104 1.21 7.40 -1.29
N LYS A 105 0.39 6.89 -0.38
CA LYS A 105 -0.26 7.68 0.67
C LYS A 105 -0.05 7.03 2.03
N TYR A 106 0.30 7.87 2.99
CA TYR A 106 0.42 7.50 4.39
C TYR A 106 -0.81 7.97 5.16
N ILE A 107 -1.33 7.13 6.03
CA ILE A 107 -2.39 7.44 6.97
C ILE A 107 -1.86 7.07 8.37
N ASN A 108 -2.03 7.98 9.33
CA ASN A 108 -1.58 7.83 10.72
C ASN A 108 -0.06 7.60 10.91
N MET A 109 0.82 8.30 10.16
CA MET A 109 2.29 8.15 10.19
C MET A 109 3.11 9.44 10.11
#